data_AF-A0A094PUQ5-F1
#
_entry.id   AF-A0A094PUQ5-F1
#
_cell.length_a   1.000
_cell.length_b   1.000
_cell.length_c   1.000
_cell.angle_alpha   90.00
_cell.angle_beta   90.00
_cell.angle_gamma   90.00
#
_symmetry.space_group_name_H-M   'P 1'
#
loop_
_entity.id
_entity.type
_entity.pdbx_description
1 polymer ?
#
loop_
_entity_poly.entity_id
_entity_poly.type
_entity_poly.pdbx_seq_one_letter_code
_entity_poly.pdbx_strand_id
1 'polypeptide(L)'
;MSIQTSPGMFSLAEAKVSWKAPWLMAVFAAVVFVGFGVLGRREPVVYTLTPDSASFSLPPIEVMSHMVGLVLGVVLFAITVLAFIWVKLNRPVPLWWSLVFGFISIVALLGWLAAGDRVPFAFILGNAIVLALPIIFGGMAGVMSERVGVVNIAIEGQLLTGAFVAAVVSTLTGNLYIGMVAAMIAAALMSMVLAVFAIRYLVDQIIVGVVLNVLVIGITNFLYSQWLTTDAVNTNSPGTFEIVAIPLLSDIPIIGPVLFENRVTVYLAFL
;
A
#
# COMPACT_ATOMS: atom_id res chain seq x y z
N MET A 1 -6.81 17.90 40.84
CA MET A 1 -7.16 17.60 39.44
C MET A 1 -5.96 17.99 38.59
N SER A 2 -5.05 17.04 38.31
CA SER A 2 -3.82 17.33 37.56
C SER A 2 -4.14 17.40 36.08
N ILE A 3 -4.06 18.60 35.50
CA ILE A 3 -4.29 18.84 34.07
C ILE A 3 -3.14 18.17 33.31
N GLN A 4 -3.40 17.02 32.70
CA GLN A 4 -2.47 16.39 31.75
C GLN A 4 -2.51 17.22 30.46
N THR A 5 -1.53 18.11 30.28
CA THR A 5 -1.30 18.78 29.00
C THR A 5 -0.42 17.88 28.13
N SER A 6 -0.93 17.48 26.96
CA SER A 6 -0.13 16.76 25.98
C SER A 6 1.08 17.62 25.55
N PRO A 7 2.31 17.09 25.60
CA PRO A 7 3.49 17.85 25.18
C PRO A 7 3.35 18.29 23.71
N GLY A 8 3.55 19.59 23.44
CA GLY A 8 3.65 20.09 22.06
C GLY A 8 4.93 19.59 21.38
N MET A 9 5.02 19.79 20.06
CA MET A 9 6.13 19.31 19.20
C MET A 9 7.55 19.77 19.64
N PHE A 10 7.63 20.83 20.46
CA PHE A 10 8.87 21.39 21.01
C PHE A 10 9.01 21.23 22.54
N SER A 11 8.17 20.39 23.16
CA SER A 11 8.27 20.13 24.60
C SER A 11 9.47 19.21 24.89
N LEU A 12 10.37 19.67 25.75
CA LEU A 12 11.48 18.89 26.30
C LEU A 12 11.02 17.84 27.35
N ALA A 13 9.70 17.70 27.57
CA ALA A 13 9.16 16.68 28.44
C ALA A 13 9.37 15.29 27.82
N GLU A 14 10.07 14.42 28.55
CA GLU A 14 10.33 13.03 28.19
C GLU A 14 8.99 12.35 27.84
N ALA A 15 8.77 12.07 26.56
CA ALA A 15 7.54 11.44 26.10
C ALA A 15 7.44 10.06 26.76
N LYS A 16 6.41 9.85 27.60
CA LYS A 16 6.20 8.58 28.29
C LYS A 16 6.20 7.43 27.27
N VAL A 17 7.14 6.51 27.39
CA VAL A 17 7.27 5.38 26.47
C VAL A 17 5.97 4.57 26.50
N SER A 18 5.40 4.36 25.31
CA SER A 18 4.13 3.64 25.20
C SER A 18 4.33 2.14 25.38
N TRP A 19 3.55 1.53 26.27
CA TRP A 19 3.51 0.08 26.48
C TRP A 19 2.59 -0.65 25.49
N LYS A 20 1.93 0.10 24.60
CA LYS A 20 0.96 -0.44 23.65
C LYS A 20 1.63 -1.36 22.62
N ALA A 21 2.81 -0.99 22.11
CA ALA A 21 3.50 -1.75 21.08
C ALA A 21 3.88 -3.18 21.54
N PRO A 22 4.57 -3.40 22.70
CA PRO A 22 4.87 -4.74 23.18
C PRO A 22 3.62 -5.60 23.44
N TRP A 23 2.55 -5.01 23.97
CA TRP A 23 1.28 -5.72 24.20
C TRP A 23 0.63 -6.18 22.89
N LEU A 24 0.59 -5.32 21.87
CA LEU A 24 0.10 -5.70 20.56
C LEU A 24 0.94 -6.83 19.94
N MET A 25 2.27 -6.72 20.03
CA MET A 25 3.18 -7.76 19.53
C MET A 25 2.95 -9.10 20.24
N ALA A 26 2.70 -9.10 21.56
CA ALA A 26 2.38 -10.31 22.31
C ALA A 26 1.10 -11.00 21.84
N VAL A 27 0.04 -10.22 21.61
CA VAL A 27 -1.24 -10.76 21.11
C VAL A 27 -1.05 -11.38 19.73
N PHE A 28 -0.38 -10.70 18.81
CA PHE A 28 -0.12 -11.23 17.47
C PHE A 28 0.80 -12.47 17.50
N ALA A 29 1.85 -12.46 18.32
CA ALA A 29 2.73 -13.62 18.48
C ALA A 29 1.95 -14.84 18.99
N ALA A 30 1.04 -14.64 19.95
CA ALA A 30 0.18 -15.71 20.46
C ALA A 30 -0.79 -16.23 19.38
N VAL A 31 -1.39 -15.35 18.58
CA VAL A 31 -2.25 -15.75 17.45
C VAL A 31 -1.48 -16.59 16.43
N VAL A 32 -0.27 -16.15 16.06
CA VAL A 32 0.57 -16.89 15.11
C VAL A 32 0.97 -18.25 15.68
N PHE A 33 1.50 -18.28 16.90
CA PHE A 33 2.00 -19.51 17.49
C PHE A 33 0.89 -20.53 17.78
N VAL A 34 -0.22 -20.10 18.40
CA VAL A 34 -1.31 -20.99 18.77
C VAL A 34 -2.22 -21.27 17.59
N GLY A 35 -2.64 -20.24 16.86
CA GLY A 35 -3.58 -20.35 15.75
C GLY A 35 -2.96 -20.97 14.51
N PHE A 36 -1.83 -20.44 14.04
CA PHE A 36 -1.19 -20.92 12.81
C PHE A 36 -0.21 -22.07 13.06
N GLY A 37 0.38 -22.13 14.26
CA GLY A 37 1.29 -23.20 14.66
C GLY A 37 0.57 -24.41 15.26
N VAL A 38 0.19 -24.33 16.53
CA VAL A 38 -0.34 -25.47 17.30
C VAL A 38 -1.65 -26.02 16.73
N LEU A 39 -2.58 -25.13 16.39
CA LEU A 39 -3.88 -25.45 15.78
C LEU A 39 -3.84 -25.36 14.24
N GLY A 40 -2.64 -25.18 13.67
CA GLY A 40 -2.44 -24.98 12.25
C GLY A 40 -2.78 -26.21 11.40
N ARG A 41 -3.00 -25.97 10.09
CA ARG A 41 -3.23 -27.03 9.11
C ARG A 41 -1.96 -27.86 8.92
N ARG A 42 -2.13 -29.17 8.72
CA ARG A 42 -1.02 -30.13 8.52
C ARG A 42 -0.80 -30.46 7.04
N GLU A 43 -0.83 -29.43 6.22
CA GLU A 43 -0.59 -29.52 4.79
C GLU A 43 0.73 -28.82 4.45
N PRO A 44 1.47 -29.29 3.43
CA PRO A 44 2.64 -28.60 2.94
C PRO A 44 2.25 -27.25 2.32
N VAL A 45 3.16 -26.28 2.41
CA VAL A 45 3.08 -24.99 1.74
C VAL A 45 4.35 -24.81 0.95
N VAL A 46 4.20 -24.38 -0.30
CA VAL A 46 5.33 -24.19 -1.21
C VAL A 46 5.59 -22.70 -1.39
N TYR A 47 6.66 -22.17 -0.80
CA TYR A 47 7.06 -20.79 -1.02
C TYR A 47 7.87 -20.68 -2.32
N THR A 48 7.31 -20.00 -3.32
CA THR A 48 8.00 -19.71 -4.57
C THR A 48 8.60 -18.31 -4.50
N LEU A 49 9.93 -18.25 -4.46
CA LEU A 49 10.69 -17.00 -4.31
C LEU A 49 10.91 -16.27 -5.62
N THR A 50 10.89 -16.99 -6.73
CA THR A 50 11.13 -16.46 -8.07
C THR A 50 9.93 -16.80 -8.98
N PRO A 51 9.52 -15.89 -9.88
CA PRO A 51 8.55 -16.21 -10.93
C PRO A 51 9.03 -17.34 -11.86
N ASP A 52 8.09 -18.08 -12.42
CA ASP A 52 8.37 -19.19 -13.36
C ASP A 52 9.08 -18.71 -14.65
N SER A 53 8.98 -17.42 -14.97
CA SER A 53 9.58 -16.76 -16.15
C SER A 53 11.01 -16.24 -15.94
N ALA A 54 11.55 -16.31 -14.71
CA ALA A 54 12.83 -15.68 -14.42
C ALA A 54 14.04 -16.47 -14.96
N SER A 55 15.08 -15.73 -15.34
CA SER A 55 16.37 -16.27 -15.81
C SER A 55 17.08 -17.11 -14.74
N PHE A 56 16.93 -16.75 -13.45
CA PHE A 56 17.54 -17.44 -12.32
C PHE A 56 16.49 -17.91 -11.31
N SER A 57 16.06 -19.18 -11.41
CA SER A 57 15.07 -19.76 -10.51
C SER A 57 15.70 -20.29 -9.22
N LEU A 58 15.19 -19.83 -8.09
CA LEU A 58 15.51 -20.42 -6.78
C LEU A 58 14.61 -21.64 -6.55
N PRO A 59 15.13 -22.72 -5.96
CA PRO A 59 14.31 -23.89 -5.64
C PRO A 59 13.19 -23.49 -4.68
N PRO A 60 11.95 -23.95 -4.91
CA PRO A 60 10.84 -23.65 -4.01
C PRO A 60 11.09 -24.28 -2.63
N ILE A 61 10.69 -23.55 -1.58
CA ILE A 61 10.83 -24.00 -0.21
C ILE A 61 9.52 -24.66 0.21
N GLU A 62 9.51 -25.99 0.29
CA GLU A 62 8.37 -26.77 0.78
C GLU A 62 8.51 -27.04 2.27
N VAL A 63 7.58 -26.53 3.07
CA VAL A 63 7.55 -26.72 4.52
C VAL A 63 6.12 -26.96 4.97
N MET A 64 5.94 -27.78 6.00
CA MET A 64 4.64 -27.99 6.62
C MET A 64 4.09 -26.69 7.22
N SER A 65 2.85 -26.32 6.88
CA SER A 65 2.22 -25.06 7.31
C SER A 65 2.28 -24.84 8.83
N HIS A 66 1.89 -25.85 9.62
CA HIS A 66 1.96 -25.78 11.08
C HIS A 66 3.40 -25.57 11.61
N MET A 67 4.43 -26.11 10.95
CA MET A 67 5.82 -25.90 11.38
C MET A 67 6.28 -24.47 11.14
N VAL A 68 5.85 -23.86 10.04
CA VAL A 68 6.10 -22.43 9.77
C VAL A 68 5.48 -21.57 10.86
N GLY A 69 4.21 -21.82 11.21
CA GLY A 69 3.52 -21.09 12.29
C GLY A 69 4.20 -21.24 13.65
N LEU A 70 4.69 -22.44 13.99
CA LEU A 70 5.42 -22.68 15.24
C LEU A 70 6.77 -21.97 15.27
N VAL A 71 7.61 -22.16 14.23
CA VAL A 71 8.95 -21.59 14.18
C VAL A 71 8.89 -20.06 14.16
N LEU A 72 8.07 -19.48 13.27
CA LEU A 72 7.92 -18.03 13.21
C LEU A 72 7.23 -17.48 14.46
N GLY A 73 6.28 -18.21 15.05
CA GLY A 73 5.67 -17.85 16.33
C GLY A 73 6.68 -17.72 17.47
N VAL A 74 7.63 -18.65 17.59
CA VAL A 74 8.74 -18.56 18.58
C VAL A 74 9.61 -17.33 18.32
N VAL A 75 9.94 -17.04 17.06
CA VAL A 75 10.71 -15.84 16.69
C VAL A 75 9.95 -14.57 17.06
N LEU A 76 8.65 -14.50 16.77
CA LEU A 76 7.79 -13.35 17.14
C LEU A 76 7.71 -13.16 18.66
N PHE A 77 7.64 -14.25 19.44
CA PHE A 77 7.72 -14.18 20.89
C PHE A 77 9.08 -13.65 21.37
N ALA A 78 10.19 -14.08 20.78
CA ALA A 78 11.51 -13.56 21.11
C ALA A 78 11.60 -12.04 20.85
N ILE A 79 11.13 -11.57 19.68
CA ILE A 79 11.08 -10.13 19.36
C ILE A 79 10.17 -9.38 20.35
N THR A 80 9.03 -9.97 20.72
CA THR A 80 8.11 -9.38 21.71
C THR A 80 8.76 -9.23 23.08
N VAL A 81 9.47 -10.26 23.57
CA VAL A 81 10.19 -10.21 24.85
C VAL A 81 11.28 -9.14 24.82
N LEU A 82 12.05 -9.08 23.73
CA LEU A 82 13.04 -8.01 23.52
C LEU A 82 12.37 -6.62 23.54
N ALA A 83 11.20 -6.47 22.93
CA ALA A 83 10.45 -5.21 22.93
C ALA A 83 9.97 -4.81 24.34
N PHE A 84 9.53 -5.77 25.15
CA PHE A 84 9.19 -5.53 26.56
C PHE A 84 10.42 -5.08 27.38
N ILE A 85 11.56 -5.74 27.19
CA ILE A 85 12.82 -5.34 27.86
C ILE A 85 13.21 -3.93 27.43
N TRP A 86 13.12 -3.62 26.13
CA TRP A 86 13.47 -2.32 25.57
C TRP A 86 12.61 -1.18 26.12
N VAL A 87 11.30 -1.39 26.20
CA VAL A 87 10.36 -0.43 26.80
C VAL A 87 10.59 -0.29 28.31
N LYS A 88 10.92 -1.38 29.01
CA LYS A 88 11.29 -1.34 30.43
C LYS A 88 12.57 -0.53 30.69
N LEU A 89 13.48 -0.47 29.71
CA LEU A 89 14.66 0.40 29.72
C LEU A 89 14.34 1.86 29.35
N ASN A 90 13.06 2.26 29.35
CA ASN A 90 12.57 3.58 28.96
C ASN A 90 12.99 3.99 27.54
N ARG A 91 13.10 3.03 26.62
CA ARG A 91 13.36 3.31 25.20
C ARG A 91 12.13 2.97 24.35
N PRO A 92 11.68 3.86 23.43
CA PRO A 92 10.61 3.53 22.51
C PRO A 92 11.04 2.40 21.57
N VAL A 93 10.10 1.52 21.25
CA VAL A 93 10.31 0.50 20.22
C VAL A 93 10.50 1.22 18.89
N PRO A 94 11.65 1.04 18.20
CA PRO A 94 11.88 1.73 16.95
C PRO A 94 10.98 1.14 15.85
N LEU A 95 10.57 1.97 14.89
CA LEU A 95 9.62 1.58 13.83
C LEU A 95 10.06 0.32 13.08
N TRP A 96 11.35 0.17 12.80
CA TRP A 96 11.88 -0.98 12.07
C TRP A 96 11.67 -2.31 12.80
N TRP A 97 11.62 -2.35 14.15
CA TRP A 97 11.28 -3.57 14.89
C TRP A 97 9.84 -4.00 14.61
N SER A 98 8.91 -3.04 14.62
CA SER A 98 7.51 -3.30 14.31
C SER A 98 7.31 -3.71 12.84
N LEU A 99 8.09 -3.13 11.92
CA LEU A 99 8.07 -3.53 10.51
C LEU A 99 8.57 -4.97 10.32
N VAL A 100 9.70 -5.33 10.93
CA VAL A 100 10.23 -6.72 10.87
C VAL A 100 9.25 -7.71 11.50
N PHE A 101 8.68 -7.37 12.66
CA PHE A 101 7.67 -8.18 13.33
C PHE A 101 6.42 -8.39 12.44
N GLY A 102 5.92 -7.32 11.83
CA GLY A 102 4.78 -7.36 10.93
C GLY A 102 5.06 -8.22 9.70
N PHE A 103 6.24 -8.07 9.09
CA PHE A 103 6.66 -8.86 7.94
C PHE A 103 6.70 -10.36 8.26
N ILE A 104 7.33 -10.76 9.38
CA ILE A 104 7.36 -12.17 9.82
C ILE A 104 5.94 -12.69 10.07
N SER A 105 5.08 -11.88 10.67
CA SER A 105 3.68 -12.23 10.93
C SER A 105 2.90 -12.46 9.64
N ILE A 106 3.14 -11.64 8.61
CA ILE A 106 2.53 -11.82 7.27
C ILE A 106 3.04 -13.11 6.62
N VAL A 107 4.33 -13.44 6.70
CA VAL A 107 4.86 -14.71 6.15
C VAL A 107 4.19 -15.91 6.82
N ALA A 108 4.00 -15.86 8.14
CA ALA A 108 3.31 -16.92 8.89
C ALA A 108 1.81 -17.00 8.50
N LEU A 109 1.14 -15.86 8.35
CA LEU A 109 -0.24 -15.79 7.89
C LEU A 109 -0.40 -16.38 6.49
N LEU A 110 0.47 -16.01 5.54
CA LEU A 110 0.44 -16.53 4.18
C LEU A 110 0.69 -18.04 4.16
N GLY A 111 1.60 -18.54 5.00
CA GLY A 111 1.85 -19.96 5.15
C GLY A 111 0.63 -20.73 5.67
N TRP A 112 -0.10 -20.15 6.60
CA TRP A 112 -1.34 -20.76 7.07
C TRP A 112 -2.48 -20.68 6.05
N LEU A 113 -2.61 -19.54 5.37
CA LEU A 113 -3.67 -19.27 4.40
C LEU A 113 -3.54 -20.15 3.14
N ALA A 114 -2.32 -20.34 2.65
CA ALA A 114 -2.00 -21.14 1.47
C ALA A 114 -1.60 -22.58 1.82
N ALA A 115 -2.07 -23.12 2.95
CA ALA A 115 -1.91 -24.53 3.28
C ALA A 115 -2.46 -25.41 2.14
N GLY A 116 -1.62 -26.31 1.61
CA GLY A 116 -1.94 -27.15 0.46
C GLY A 116 -1.72 -26.48 -0.91
N ASP A 117 -1.24 -25.23 -0.95
CA ASP A 117 -0.99 -24.47 -2.17
C ASP A 117 0.37 -23.74 -2.12
N ARG A 118 0.65 -22.94 -3.16
CA ARG A 118 1.87 -22.14 -3.31
C ARG A 118 1.69 -20.70 -2.86
N VAL A 119 2.72 -20.13 -2.23
CA VAL A 119 2.82 -18.71 -1.89
C VAL A 119 3.80 -18.05 -2.87
N PRO A 120 3.32 -17.34 -3.91
CA PRO A 120 4.19 -16.64 -4.86
C PRO A 120 4.72 -15.35 -4.26
N PHE A 121 5.83 -15.46 -3.55
CA PHE A 121 6.34 -14.40 -2.69
C PHE A 121 6.73 -13.13 -3.47
N ALA A 122 7.49 -13.29 -4.55
CA ALA A 122 7.87 -12.17 -5.42
C ALA A 122 6.66 -11.49 -6.06
N PHE A 123 5.66 -12.26 -6.50
CA PHE A 123 4.44 -11.72 -7.08
C PHE A 123 3.63 -10.91 -6.05
N ILE A 124 3.46 -11.44 -4.83
CA ILE A 124 2.72 -10.75 -3.76
C ILE A 124 3.41 -9.43 -3.42
N LEU A 125 4.74 -9.42 -3.30
CA LEU A 125 5.51 -8.20 -3.03
C LEU A 125 5.43 -7.18 -4.18
N GLY A 126 5.58 -7.62 -5.43
CA GLY A 126 5.44 -6.75 -6.59
C GLY A 126 4.03 -6.14 -6.68
N ASN A 127 2.99 -6.96 -6.47
CA ASN A 127 1.61 -6.48 -6.47
C ASN A 127 1.32 -5.53 -5.28
N ALA A 128 1.96 -5.72 -4.13
CA ALA A 128 1.84 -4.80 -3.01
C ALA A 128 2.34 -3.39 -3.36
N ILE A 129 3.42 -3.27 -4.15
CA ILE A 129 3.92 -1.98 -4.64
C ILE A 129 2.91 -1.34 -5.60
N VAL A 130 2.36 -2.12 -6.54
CA VAL A 130 1.36 -1.64 -7.50
C VAL A 130 0.11 -1.11 -6.77
N LEU A 131 -0.36 -1.83 -5.74
CA LEU A 131 -1.49 -1.42 -4.90
C LEU A 131 -1.16 -0.21 -4.01
N ALA A 132 0.11 0.02 -3.69
CA ALA A 132 0.54 1.19 -2.92
C ALA A 132 0.60 2.48 -3.76
N LEU A 133 0.62 2.40 -5.10
CA LEU A 133 0.76 3.58 -5.97
C LEU A 133 -0.26 4.70 -5.71
N PRO A 134 -1.58 4.44 -5.56
CA PRO A 134 -2.54 5.50 -5.29
C PRO A 134 -2.25 6.21 -3.96
N ILE A 135 -1.75 5.46 -2.97
CA ILE A 135 -1.39 5.99 -1.65
C ILE A 135 -0.12 6.84 -1.75
N ILE A 136 0.89 6.38 -2.50
CA ILE A 136 2.14 7.11 -2.73
C ILE A 136 1.85 8.43 -3.45
N PHE A 137 1.16 8.40 -4.59
CA PHE A 137 0.82 9.60 -5.35
C PHE A 137 -0.12 10.53 -4.58
N GLY A 138 -1.11 9.99 -3.87
CA GLY A 138 -2.01 10.77 -3.01
C GLY A 138 -1.26 11.46 -1.87
N GLY A 139 -0.35 10.75 -1.20
CA GLY A 139 0.51 11.31 -0.15
C GLY A 139 1.42 12.42 -0.67
N MET A 140 2.05 12.23 -1.83
CA MET A 140 2.88 13.26 -2.47
C MET A 140 2.05 14.50 -2.85
N ALA A 141 0.86 14.32 -3.41
CA ALA A 141 -0.05 15.42 -3.71
C ALA A 141 -0.46 16.19 -2.45
N GLY A 142 -0.73 15.50 -1.35
CA GLY A 142 -1.02 16.10 -0.05
C GLY A 142 0.15 16.95 0.47
N VAL A 143 1.35 16.39 0.51
CA VAL A 143 2.56 17.09 0.97
C VAL A 143 2.86 18.33 0.12
N MET A 144 2.70 18.25 -1.19
CA MET A 144 2.88 19.41 -2.09
C MET A 144 1.82 20.49 -1.84
N SER A 145 0.57 20.11 -1.58
CA SER A 145 -0.52 21.05 -1.31
C SER A 145 -0.35 21.75 0.04
N GLU A 146 0.05 21.00 1.08
CA GLU A 146 0.31 21.56 2.40
C GLU A 146 1.47 22.57 2.40
N ARG A 147 2.49 22.35 1.57
CA ARG A 147 3.60 23.31 1.41
C ARG A 147 3.17 24.69 0.92
N VAL A 148 2.06 24.78 0.19
CA VAL A 148 1.49 26.06 -0.30
C VAL A 148 0.33 26.55 0.58
N GLY A 149 0.09 25.93 1.74
CA GLY A 149 -0.93 26.34 2.70
C GLY A 149 -2.35 25.91 2.33
N VAL A 150 -2.50 24.92 1.45
CA VAL A 150 -3.82 24.37 1.04
C VAL A 150 -3.90 22.90 1.42
N VAL A 151 -4.79 22.56 2.34
CA VAL A 151 -5.09 21.17 2.70
C VAL A 151 -5.97 20.56 1.61
N ASN A 152 -5.42 19.63 0.83
CA ASN A 152 -6.14 19.02 -0.27
C ASN A 152 -7.01 17.84 0.21
N ILE A 153 -8.24 18.13 0.62
CA ILE A 153 -9.23 17.13 1.03
C ILE A 153 -9.88 16.41 -0.19
N ALA A 154 -9.71 16.96 -1.40
CA ALA A 154 -10.31 16.43 -2.63
C ALA A 154 -9.45 15.38 -3.36
N ILE A 155 -8.41 14.84 -2.73
CA ILE A 155 -7.44 13.93 -3.38
C ILE A 155 -8.13 12.67 -3.93
N GLU A 156 -9.08 12.11 -3.21
CA GLU A 156 -9.82 10.91 -3.65
C GLU A 156 -10.60 11.17 -4.94
N GLY A 157 -11.30 12.30 -5.03
CA GLY A 157 -11.99 12.74 -6.23
C GLY A 157 -11.03 13.08 -7.37
N GLN A 158 -9.84 13.61 -7.09
CA GLN A 158 -8.82 13.85 -8.12
C GLN A 158 -8.30 12.53 -8.72
N LEU A 159 -8.00 11.55 -7.86
CA LEU A 159 -7.57 10.21 -8.28
C LEU A 159 -8.67 9.49 -9.08
N LEU A 160 -9.92 9.54 -8.60
CA LEU A 160 -11.06 8.93 -9.27
C LEU A 160 -11.35 9.59 -10.64
N THR A 161 -11.28 10.92 -10.71
CA THR A 161 -11.41 11.66 -11.98
C THR A 161 -10.31 11.25 -12.96
N GLY A 162 -9.06 11.21 -12.49
CA GLY A 162 -7.92 10.78 -13.30
C GLY A 162 -8.09 9.35 -13.81
N ALA A 163 -8.49 8.42 -12.94
CA ALA A 163 -8.73 7.02 -13.31
C ALA A 163 -9.83 6.87 -14.38
N PHE A 164 -10.95 7.57 -14.21
CA PHE A 164 -12.05 7.57 -15.18
C PHE A 164 -11.60 8.10 -16.54
N VAL A 165 -10.95 9.27 -16.57
CA VAL A 165 -10.47 9.89 -17.82
C VAL A 165 -9.39 9.04 -18.48
N ALA A 166 -8.45 8.46 -17.71
CA ALA A 166 -7.45 7.55 -18.23
C ALA A 166 -8.08 6.36 -18.95
N ALA A 167 -9.10 5.73 -18.33
CA ALA A 167 -9.77 4.57 -18.89
C ALA A 167 -10.47 4.92 -20.22
N VAL A 168 -11.26 5.99 -20.23
CA VAL A 168 -12.00 6.43 -21.43
C VAL A 168 -11.05 6.84 -22.54
N VAL A 169 -10.11 7.76 -22.27
CA VAL A 169 -9.23 8.32 -23.30
C VAL A 169 -8.27 7.28 -23.86
N SER A 170 -7.71 6.41 -23.02
CA SER A 170 -6.83 5.34 -23.52
C SER A 170 -7.59 4.35 -24.40
N THR A 171 -8.84 4.03 -24.07
CA THR A 171 -9.66 3.11 -24.88
C THR A 171 -10.00 3.75 -26.23
N LEU A 172 -10.46 5.01 -26.24
CA LEU A 172 -10.85 5.70 -27.47
C LEU A 172 -9.67 6.00 -28.41
N THR A 173 -8.49 6.29 -27.85
CA THR A 173 -7.30 6.61 -28.64
C THR A 173 -6.44 5.40 -28.96
N GLY A 174 -6.63 4.28 -28.26
CA GLY A 174 -5.75 3.12 -28.31
C GLY A 174 -4.35 3.38 -27.74
N ASN A 175 -4.12 4.50 -27.04
CA ASN A 175 -2.81 4.89 -26.53
C ASN A 175 -2.84 5.26 -25.04
N LEU A 176 -2.21 4.40 -24.24
CA LEU A 176 -2.11 4.54 -22.79
C LEU A 176 -1.38 5.81 -22.33
N TYR A 177 -0.39 6.29 -23.09
CA TYR A 177 0.34 7.51 -22.74
C TYR A 177 -0.53 8.76 -22.91
N ILE A 178 -1.39 8.78 -23.93
CA ILE A 178 -2.34 9.88 -24.13
C ILE A 178 -3.36 9.89 -22.99
N GLY A 179 -3.87 8.72 -22.60
CA GLY A 179 -4.77 8.62 -21.45
C GLY A 179 -4.12 9.02 -20.13
N MET A 180 -2.84 8.70 -19.91
CA MET A 180 -2.09 9.15 -18.73
C MET A 180 -1.97 10.68 -18.67
N VAL A 181 -1.61 11.32 -19.79
CA VAL A 181 -1.53 12.80 -19.85
C VAL A 181 -2.91 13.43 -19.67
N ALA A 182 -3.95 12.86 -20.29
CA ALA A 182 -5.32 13.34 -20.13
C ALA A 182 -5.80 13.22 -18.67
N ALA A 183 -5.45 12.14 -17.98
CA ALA A 183 -5.74 11.96 -16.56
C ALA A 183 -5.05 12.99 -15.67
N MET A 184 -3.77 13.29 -15.93
CA MET A 184 -3.03 14.35 -15.23
C MET A 184 -3.71 15.71 -15.41
N ILE A 185 -4.12 16.05 -16.64
CA ILE A 185 -4.81 17.30 -16.94
C ILE A 185 -6.16 17.35 -16.22
N ALA A 186 -6.96 16.28 -16.29
CA ALA A 186 -8.26 16.22 -15.63
C ALA A 186 -8.16 16.34 -14.11
N ALA A 187 -7.21 15.64 -13.49
CA ALA A 187 -6.95 15.75 -12.05
C ALA A 187 -6.44 17.15 -11.67
N ALA A 188 -5.59 17.78 -12.50
CA ALA A 188 -5.13 19.15 -12.30
C ALA A 188 -6.27 20.17 -12.39
N LEU A 189 -7.20 20.00 -13.33
CA LEU A 189 -8.42 20.82 -13.43
C LEU A 189 -9.29 20.67 -12.18
N MET A 190 -9.48 19.45 -11.68
CA MET A 190 -10.20 19.21 -10.41
C MET A 190 -9.51 19.87 -9.21
N SER A 191 -8.18 19.80 -9.15
CA SER A 191 -7.39 20.49 -8.13
C SER A 191 -7.50 22.01 -8.25
N MET A 192 -7.54 22.54 -9.47
CA MET A 192 -7.73 23.97 -9.73
C MET A 192 -9.07 24.47 -9.19
N VAL A 193 -10.14 23.67 -9.31
CA VAL A 193 -11.45 24.03 -8.71
C VAL A 193 -11.30 24.22 -7.20
N LEU A 194 -10.70 23.25 -6.49
CA LEU A 194 -10.43 23.37 -5.06
C LEU A 194 -9.60 24.62 -4.74
N ALA A 195 -8.51 24.85 -5.48
CA ALA A 195 -7.62 25.98 -5.28
C ALA A 195 -8.33 27.32 -5.48
N VAL A 196 -9.21 27.45 -6.48
CA VAL A 196 -9.99 28.67 -6.72
C VAL A 196 -10.92 28.96 -5.54
N PHE A 197 -11.64 27.96 -5.03
CA PHE A 197 -12.50 28.13 -3.85
C PHE A 197 -11.72 28.45 -2.58
N ALA A 198 -10.60 27.79 -2.36
CA ALA A 198 -9.76 27.99 -1.19
C ALA A 198 -9.06 29.36 -1.19
N ILE A 199 -8.48 29.77 -2.33
CA ILE A 199 -7.61 30.94 -2.42
C ILE A 199 -8.40 32.21 -2.76
N ARG A 200 -9.27 32.15 -3.78
CA ARG A 200 -9.98 33.35 -4.26
C ARG A 200 -11.24 33.63 -3.44
N TYR A 201 -11.99 32.58 -3.11
CA TYR A 201 -13.26 32.72 -2.41
C TYR A 201 -13.15 32.48 -0.89
N LEU A 202 -11.96 32.12 -0.39
CA LEU A 202 -11.67 31.93 1.03
C LEU A 202 -12.65 30.95 1.72
N VAL A 203 -13.12 29.95 0.98
CA VAL A 203 -14.02 28.94 1.49
C VAL A 203 -13.23 27.88 2.26
N ASP A 204 -13.84 27.32 3.30
CA ASP A 204 -13.27 26.20 4.05
C ASP A 204 -12.96 25.01 3.13
N GLN A 205 -11.68 24.62 3.13
CA GLN A 205 -11.12 23.58 2.26
C GLN A 205 -11.71 22.19 2.55
N ILE A 206 -12.12 21.94 3.80
CA ILE A 206 -12.76 20.69 4.20
C ILE A 206 -14.16 20.61 3.58
N ILE A 207 -14.94 21.68 3.68
CA ILE A 207 -16.30 21.71 3.12
C ILE A 207 -16.25 21.54 1.60
N VAL A 208 -15.42 22.32 0.92
CA VAL A 208 -15.29 22.24 -0.55
C VAL A 208 -14.74 20.88 -0.97
N GLY A 209 -13.72 20.37 -0.29
CA GLY A 209 -13.10 19.09 -0.64
C GLY A 209 -14.07 17.91 -0.51
N VAL A 210 -14.85 17.86 0.57
CA VAL A 210 -15.89 16.83 0.76
C VAL A 210 -16.95 16.92 -0.33
N VAL A 211 -17.44 18.13 -0.64
CA VAL A 211 -18.42 18.33 -1.71
C VAL A 211 -17.87 17.89 -3.07
N LEU A 212 -16.61 18.23 -3.38
CA LEU A 212 -15.96 17.82 -4.62
C LEU A 212 -15.82 16.29 -4.72
N ASN A 213 -15.41 15.60 -3.65
CA ASN A 213 -15.34 14.14 -3.66
C ASN A 213 -16.71 13.51 -3.92
N VAL A 214 -17.75 13.97 -3.22
CA VAL A 214 -19.12 13.47 -3.40
C VAL A 214 -19.63 13.73 -4.83
N LEU A 215 -19.36 14.93 -5.36
CA LEU A 215 -19.71 15.29 -6.73
C LEU A 215 -19.03 14.36 -7.74
N VAL A 216 -17.72 14.15 -7.61
CA VAL A 216 -16.97 13.28 -8.52
C VAL A 216 -17.50 11.86 -8.44
N ILE A 217 -17.67 11.30 -7.25
CA ILE A 217 -18.23 9.95 -7.05
C ILE A 217 -19.58 9.83 -7.76
N GLY A 218 -20.46 10.83 -7.62
CA GLY A 218 -21.76 10.86 -8.29
C GLY A 218 -21.63 10.88 -9.81
N ILE A 219 -20.82 11.78 -10.36
CA ILE A 219 -20.62 11.93 -11.81
C ILE A 219 -19.99 10.67 -12.41
N THR A 220 -18.91 10.16 -11.81
CA THR A 220 -18.21 8.99 -12.36
C THR A 220 -19.06 7.74 -12.28
N ASN A 221 -19.82 7.53 -11.21
CA ASN A 221 -20.74 6.39 -11.12
C ASN A 221 -21.89 6.50 -12.11
N PHE A 222 -22.46 7.70 -12.28
CA PHE A 222 -23.52 7.93 -13.27
C PHE A 222 -23.01 7.63 -14.68
N LEU A 223 -21.89 8.24 -15.09
CA LEU A 223 -21.28 8.02 -16.41
C LEU A 223 -20.85 6.57 -16.60
N TYR A 224 -20.32 5.92 -15.57
CA TYR A 224 -19.99 4.50 -15.62
C TYR A 224 -21.22 3.65 -15.95
N SER A 225 -22.31 3.84 -15.21
CA SER A 225 -23.54 3.05 -15.37
C SER A 225 -24.34 3.34 -16.65
N GLN A 226 -24.24 4.54 -17.21
CA GLN A 226 -24.99 4.91 -18.42
C GLN A 226 -24.19 4.67 -19.70
N TRP A 227 -22.88 4.89 -19.64
CA TRP A 227 -22.02 4.84 -20.81
C TRP A 227 -21.08 3.64 -20.80
N LEU A 228 -20.22 3.52 -19.78
CA LEU A 228 -19.15 2.51 -19.79
C LEU A 228 -19.68 1.08 -19.70
N THR A 229 -20.83 0.83 -19.05
CA THR A 229 -21.41 -0.52 -19.00
C THR A 229 -22.14 -0.91 -20.28
N THR A 230 -22.60 0.06 -21.07
CA THR A 230 -23.37 -0.18 -22.30
C THR A 230 -22.47 -0.61 -23.46
N ASP A 231 -21.25 -0.07 -23.52
CA ASP A 231 -20.22 -0.43 -24.51
C ASP A 231 -18.84 -0.54 -23.85
N ALA A 232 -18.68 -1.50 -22.94
CA ALA A 232 -17.46 -1.66 -22.16
C ALA A 232 -16.21 -1.93 -23.02
N VAL A 233 -16.38 -2.60 -24.17
CA VAL A 233 -15.26 -2.96 -25.05
C VAL A 233 -14.64 -1.71 -25.68
N ASN A 234 -15.45 -0.76 -26.14
CA ASN A 234 -14.93 0.42 -26.83
C ASN A 234 -14.71 1.64 -25.91
N THR A 235 -15.20 1.60 -24.67
CA THR A 235 -15.16 2.76 -23.76
C THR A 235 -14.44 2.51 -22.44
N ASN A 236 -14.21 1.25 -22.07
CA ASN A 236 -13.62 0.87 -20.78
C ASN A 236 -12.67 -0.33 -20.88
N SER A 237 -11.93 -0.44 -21.98
CA SER A 237 -10.92 -1.49 -22.19
C SER A 237 -9.56 -0.90 -22.59
N PRO A 238 -8.94 -0.06 -21.73
CA PRO A 238 -7.72 0.67 -22.06
C PRO A 238 -6.48 -0.22 -22.18
N GLY A 239 -6.54 -1.48 -21.74
CA GLY A 239 -5.37 -2.33 -21.56
C GLY A 239 -4.52 -1.90 -20.37
N THR A 240 -3.26 -2.33 -20.34
CA THR A 240 -2.32 -1.96 -19.27
C THR A 240 -0.96 -1.65 -19.85
N PHE A 241 -0.20 -0.75 -19.20
CA PHE A 241 1.18 -0.49 -19.59
C PHE A 241 1.99 -1.78 -19.64
N GLU A 242 2.87 -1.86 -20.65
CA GLU A 242 3.84 -2.93 -20.77
C GLU A 242 4.76 -2.95 -19.55
N ILE A 243 5.17 -4.16 -19.19
CA ILE A 243 6.13 -4.37 -18.11
C ILE A 243 7.52 -4.12 -18.69
N VAL A 244 8.23 -3.14 -18.15
CA VAL A 244 9.57 -2.77 -18.61
C VAL A 244 10.59 -3.40 -17.64
N ALA A 245 11.34 -4.38 -18.12
CA ALA A 245 12.42 -5.00 -17.38
C ALA A 245 13.73 -4.23 -17.59
N ILE A 246 14.37 -3.79 -16.51
CA ILE A 246 15.69 -3.15 -16.58
C ILE A 246 16.75 -4.25 -16.65
N PRO A 247 17.52 -4.36 -17.76
CA PRO A 247 18.47 -5.45 -17.95
C PRO A 247 19.51 -5.47 -16.82
N LEU A 248 20.00 -6.67 -16.47
CA LEU A 248 20.90 -6.96 -15.33
C LEU A 248 20.24 -6.84 -13.94
N LEU A 249 19.46 -5.79 -13.70
CA LEU A 249 18.81 -5.55 -12.41
C LEU A 249 17.55 -6.42 -12.23
N SER A 250 16.83 -6.73 -13.30
CA SER A 250 15.68 -7.63 -13.30
C SER A 250 16.04 -9.09 -12.98
N ASP A 251 17.29 -9.49 -13.22
CA ASP A 251 17.76 -10.87 -13.02
C ASP A 251 18.07 -11.20 -11.55
N ILE A 252 18.08 -10.20 -10.66
CA ILE A 252 18.33 -10.42 -9.23
C ILE A 252 17.15 -11.20 -8.63
N PRO A 253 17.37 -12.37 -7.99
CA PRO A 253 16.28 -13.15 -7.43
C PRO A 253 15.54 -12.36 -6.35
N ILE A 254 14.21 -12.48 -6.34
CA ILE A 254 13.27 -11.75 -5.47
C ILE A 254 13.22 -10.24 -5.75
N ILE A 255 14.36 -9.53 -5.69
CA ILE A 255 14.41 -8.05 -5.80
C ILE A 255 14.16 -7.59 -7.24
N GLY A 256 14.73 -8.28 -8.21
CA GLY A 256 14.57 -8.02 -9.65
C GLY A 256 13.11 -7.96 -10.07
N PRO A 257 12.34 -9.05 -9.91
CA PRO A 257 10.92 -9.08 -10.26
C PRO A 257 10.07 -8.08 -9.45
N VAL A 258 10.46 -7.78 -8.21
CA VAL A 258 9.68 -6.90 -7.33
C VAL A 258 9.88 -5.42 -7.68
N LEU A 259 11.10 -5.00 -8.01
CA LEU A 259 11.44 -3.58 -8.23
C LEU A 259 11.74 -3.23 -9.68
N PHE A 260 12.39 -4.12 -10.43
CA PHE A 260 13.00 -3.85 -11.74
C PHE A 260 12.28 -4.54 -12.92
N GLU A 261 11.14 -5.17 -12.67
CA GLU A 261 10.23 -5.72 -13.66
C GLU A 261 8.83 -5.13 -13.47
N ASN A 262 8.72 -3.81 -13.65
CA ASN A 262 7.49 -3.07 -13.36
C ASN A 262 7.02 -2.21 -14.53
N ARG A 263 5.79 -1.71 -14.39
CA ARG A 263 5.19 -0.75 -15.33
C ARG A 263 5.76 0.64 -15.10
N VAL A 264 5.70 1.47 -16.14
CA VAL A 264 6.16 2.87 -16.12
C VAL A 264 5.60 3.66 -14.93
N THR A 265 4.35 3.42 -14.54
CA THR A 265 3.71 4.09 -13.40
C THR A 265 4.40 3.82 -12.06
N VAL A 266 4.99 2.63 -11.88
CA VAL A 266 5.75 2.30 -10.67
C VAL A 266 7.09 3.03 -10.67
N TYR A 267 7.80 3.03 -11.80
CA TYR A 267 9.07 3.74 -11.90
C TYR A 267 8.92 5.26 -11.68
N LEU A 268 7.83 5.85 -12.18
CA LEU A 268 7.51 7.25 -11.89
C LEU A 268 7.22 7.52 -10.40
N ALA A 269 6.77 6.52 -9.64
CA ALA A 269 6.55 6.68 -8.20
C ALA A 269 7.86 6.61 -7.39
N PHE A 270 8.90 5.98 -7.93
CA PHE A 270 10.21 5.88 -7.27
C PHE A 270 11.13 7.08 -7.53
N LEU A 271 10.82 7.91 -8.53
CA LEU A 271 11.57 9.10 -8.91
C LEU A 271 11.07 10.34 -8.17
#